data_AF-A0A7N0SVS6-F1
#
_entry.id   AF-A0A7N0SVS6-F1
#
_cell.length_a   1.000
_cell.length_b   1.000
_cell.length_c   1.000
_cell.angle_alpha   90.00
_cell.angle_beta   90.00
_cell.angle_gamma   90.00
#
_symmetry.space_group_name_H-M   'P 1'
#
loop_
_entity.id
_entity.type
_entity.pdbx_description
1 polymer ?
#
loop_
_entity_poly.entity_id
_entity_poly.type
_entity_poly.pdbx_seq_one_letter_code
_entity_poly.pdbx_strand_id
1 'polypeptide(L)'
;TETKASVGFKAGVKEYKLTYYTPEYETKDTDILAAFRVTPQPGVPPEEAGAAVAAESSTVLNRDLLAQLYPSFAEGATPFFTLNWSKYTEFLTFRGGLDPVTGGLWLTDIAHHHLAIAILFLIAGHMYRTNWGIGHGLKDILEAHKGPFTGQGHKGLYEILTTSWHAQLSLNLAMLGSLTIVVAHHMYSMPPYPYLATDYG
;
A
#
# COMPACT_ATOMS: atom_id res chain seq x y z
N THR A 1 -4.09 -22.53 53.45
CA THR A 1 -4.23 -21.48 52.41
C THR A 1 -3.33 -21.89 51.27
N GLU A 2 -3.91 -22.42 50.19
CA GLU A 2 -3.18 -22.82 48.98
C GLU A 2 -3.92 -22.24 47.77
N THR A 3 -3.20 -21.51 46.93
CA THR A 3 -3.69 -20.85 45.73
C THR A 3 -3.77 -21.84 44.57
N LYS A 4 -4.96 -22.04 44.02
CA LYS A 4 -5.22 -22.84 42.81
C LYS A 4 -4.69 -22.11 41.57
N ALA A 5 -3.43 -22.33 41.23
CA ALA A 5 -2.86 -22.00 39.93
C ALA A 5 -2.65 -23.30 39.14
N SER A 6 -3.67 -23.76 38.39
CA SER A 6 -3.53 -24.65 37.23
C SER A 6 -4.92 -25.11 36.75
N VAL A 7 -5.64 -24.27 36.01
CA VAL A 7 -6.70 -24.77 35.11
C VAL A 7 -6.50 -24.08 33.78
N GLY A 8 -6.03 -24.86 32.81
CA GLY A 8 -5.61 -24.40 31.51
C GLY A 8 -6.72 -23.70 30.74
N PHE A 9 -6.44 -22.48 30.28
CA PHE A 9 -7.10 -21.90 29.14
C PHE A 9 -6.73 -22.73 27.90
N LYS A 10 -7.62 -23.64 27.49
CA LYS A 10 -7.65 -24.06 26.08
C LYS A 10 -8.22 -22.88 25.30
N ALA A 11 -7.34 -22.09 24.69
CA ALA A 11 -7.74 -21.15 23.65
C ALA A 11 -8.55 -21.94 22.61
N GLY A 12 -9.81 -21.56 22.41
CA GLY A 12 -10.71 -22.20 21.47
C GLY A 12 -10.28 -21.91 20.04
N VAL A 13 -9.24 -22.59 19.56
CA VAL A 13 -8.96 -22.66 18.13
C VAL A 13 -9.96 -23.67 17.55
N LYS A 14 -11.05 -23.16 16.96
CA LYS A 14 -11.90 -23.99 16.09
C LYS A 14 -11.04 -24.48 14.93
N GLU A 15 -11.23 -25.72 14.49
CA GLU A 15 -10.59 -26.20 13.26
C GLU A 15 -10.98 -25.28 12.09
N TYR A 16 -9.98 -24.68 11.44
CA TYR A 16 -10.14 -23.72 10.33
C TYR A 16 -10.95 -24.27 9.15
N LYS A 17 -11.04 -25.60 9.05
CA LYS A 17 -11.76 -26.35 8.03
C LYS A 17 -13.25 -26.00 7.92
N LEU A 18 -13.86 -25.44 8.97
CA LEU A 18 -15.32 -25.36 9.09
C LEU A 18 -15.98 -24.02 8.75
N THR A 19 -15.22 -22.93 8.54
CA THR A 19 -15.82 -21.57 8.49
C THR A 19 -15.53 -20.74 7.24
N TYR A 20 -14.50 -21.06 6.47
CA TYR A 20 -14.13 -20.28 5.28
C TYR A 20 -14.16 -21.06 3.96
N TYR A 21 -14.37 -22.38 4.02
CA TYR A 21 -14.41 -23.25 2.86
C TYR A 21 -15.63 -24.17 2.95
N THR A 22 -16.63 -23.88 2.12
CA THR A 22 -17.80 -24.73 1.90
C THR A 22 -17.66 -25.35 0.50
N PRO A 23 -17.15 -26.59 0.39
CA PRO A 23 -16.94 -27.24 -0.90
C PRO A 23 -18.24 -27.41 -1.71
N GLU A 24 -19.39 -27.36 -1.05
CA GLU A 24 -20.72 -27.46 -1.66
C GLU A 24 -21.35 -26.10 -2.00
N TYR A 25 -20.63 -24.98 -1.92
CA TYR A 25 -21.19 -23.66 -2.20
C TYR A 25 -21.43 -23.44 -3.70
N GLU A 26 -22.68 -23.21 -4.09
CA GLU A 26 -23.05 -22.78 -5.44
C GLU A 26 -22.87 -21.27 -5.58
N THR A 27 -21.99 -20.86 -6.51
CA THR A 27 -21.74 -19.47 -6.86
C THR A 27 -22.99 -18.82 -7.44
N LYS A 28 -23.32 -17.61 -6.97
CA LYS A 28 -24.44 -16.80 -7.46
C LYS A 28 -23.93 -15.65 -8.32
N ASP A 29 -24.80 -15.13 -9.19
CA ASP A 29 -24.48 -13.99 -10.07
C ASP A 29 -24.12 -12.70 -9.31
N THR A 30 -24.42 -12.63 -8.01
CA THR A 30 -24.07 -11.50 -7.13
C THR A 30 -22.69 -11.64 -6.48
N ASP A 31 -22.02 -12.78 -6.64
CA ASP A 31 -20.75 -13.04 -5.98
C ASP A 31 -19.61 -12.33 -6.71
N ILE A 32 -18.89 -11.48 -5.99
CA ILE A 32 -17.70 -10.80 -6.50
C ILE A 32 -16.49 -11.65 -6.13
N LEU A 33 -15.88 -12.29 -7.13
CA LEU A 33 -14.63 -13.05 -6.95
C LEU A 33 -13.45 -12.10 -6.72
N ALA A 34 -13.06 -11.91 -5.46
CA ALA A 34 -11.73 -11.41 -5.13
C ALA A 34 -10.74 -12.58 -5.16
N ALA A 35 -10.21 -12.90 -6.36
CA ALA A 35 -9.20 -13.94 -6.51
C ALA A 35 -7.82 -13.37 -6.12
N PHE A 36 -7.38 -13.66 -4.89
CA PHE A 36 -5.98 -13.48 -4.53
C PHE A 36 -5.20 -14.71 -4.99
N ARG A 37 -4.17 -14.53 -5.84
CA ARG A 37 -3.21 -15.60 -6.11
C ARG A 37 -2.34 -15.77 -4.88
N VAL A 38 -2.63 -16.78 -4.08
CA VAL A 38 -1.81 -17.17 -2.92
C VAL A 38 -0.85 -18.27 -3.38
N THR A 39 0.44 -17.97 -3.39
CA THR A 39 1.47 -19.00 -3.53
C THR A 39 1.85 -19.45 -2.12
N PRO A 40 1.51 -20.68 -1.70
CA PRO A 40 1.89 -21.17 -0.38
C PRO A 40 3.42 -21.23 -0.25
N GLN A 41 3.93 -20.93 0.94
CA GLN A 41 5.34 -21.15 1.22
C GLN A 41 5.68 -22.65 1.11
N PRO A 42 6.92 -23.02 0.73
CA PRO A 42 7.33 -24.41 0.67
C PRO A 42 7.03 -25.15 1.98
N GLY A 43 6.22 -26.20 1.93
CA GLY A 43 5.83 -26.99 3.09
C GLY A 43 4.56 -26.54 3.82
N VAL A 44 3.91 -25.45 3.37
CA VAL A 44 2.62 -24.99 3.92
C VAL A 44 1.47 -25.44 3.01
N PRO A 45 0.42 -26.10 3.55
CA PRO A 45 -0.76 -26.44 2.77
C PRO A 45 -1.46 -25.19 2.19
N PRO A 46 -1.94 -25.22 0.93
CA PRO A 46 -2.66 -24.10 0.32
C PRO A 46 -3.85 -23.59 1.15
N GLU A 47 -4.53 -24.48 1.88
CA GLU A 47 -5.66 -24.17 2.74
C GLU A 47 -5.26 -23.33 3.97
N GLU A 48 -4.08 -23.59 4.54
CA GLU A 48 -3.53 -22.80 5.65
C GLU A 48 -3.08 -21.41 5.19
N ALA A 49 -2.54 -21.33 3.97
CA ALA A 49 -2.19 -20.05 3.36
C ALA A 49 -3.45 -19.20 3.06
N GLY A 50 -4.56 -19.83 2.64
CA GLY A 50 -5.86 -19.16 2.49
C GLY A 50 -6.51 -18.77 3.82
N ALA A 51 -6.35 -19.58 4.86
CA ALA A 51 -6.84 -19.29 6.20
C ALA A 51 -6.12 -18.09 6.86
N ALA A 52 -4.84 -17.89 6.56
CA ALA A 52 -4.08 -16.72 7.02
C ALA A 52 -4.70 -15.41 6.51
N VAL A 53 -5.20 -15.38 5.26
CA VAL A 53 -5.90 -14.21 4.69
C VAL A 53 -7.23 -13.94 5.41
N ALA A 54 -7.96 -15.00 5.80
CA ALA A 54 -9.19 -14.86 6.57
C ALA A 54 -8.94 -14.36 8.01
N ALA A 55 -7.78 -14.69 8.58
CA ALA A 55 -7.32 -14.20 9.88
C ALA A 55 -6.97 -12.69 9.88
N GLU A 56 -6.80 -12.04 8.73
CA GLU A 56 -6.60 -10.58 8.65
C GLU A 56 -7.79 -9.80 9.25
N SER A 57 -9.00 -10.35 9.17
CA SER A 57 -10.16 -9.73 9.82
C SER A 57 -10.10 -9.82 11.36
N SER A 58 -9.52 -10.90 11.90
CA SER A 58 -9.40 -11.11 13.34
C SER A 58 -8.22 -10.36 13.95
N THR A 59 -7.17 -10.08 13.18
CA THR A 59 -6.07 -9.18 13.59
C THR A 59 -6.57 -7.74 13.75
N VAL A 60 -7.40 -7.25 12.83
CA VAL A 60 -7.99 -5.89 12.93
C VAL A 60 -8.97 -5.77 14.09
N LEU A 61 -9.79 -6.80 14.34
CA LEU A 61 -10.80 -6.79 15.40
C LEU A 61 -10.22 -7.04 16.80
N ASN A 62 -9.07 -7.70 16.91
CA ASN A 62 -8.43 -8.02 18.18
C ASN A 62 -7.12 -7.25 18.36
N ARG A 63 -7.22 -6.09 19.04
CA ARG A 63 -6.06 -5.25 19.36
C ARG A 63 -4.98 -6.00 20.15
N ASP A 64 -5.35 -6.95 21.01
CA ASP A 64 -4.39 -7.68 21.82
C ASP A 64 -3.52 -8.61 20.97
N LEU A 65 -4.05 -9.11 19.84
CA LEU A 65 -3.28 -9.89 18.87
C LEU A 65 -2.28 -9.02 18.12
N LEU A 66 -2.67 -7.81 17.71
CA LEU A 66 -1.75 -6.84 17.11
C LEU A 66 -0.70 -6.36 18.10
N ALA A 67 -1.06 -6.14 19.36
CA ALA A 67 -0.13 -5.72 20.40
C ALA A 67 0.91 -6.80 20.75
N GLN A 68 0.64 -8.08 20.49
CA GLN A 68 1.64 -9.15 20.63
C GLN A 68 2.72 -9.07 19.54
N LEU A 69 2.34 -8.65 18.32
CA LEU A 69 3.27 -8.49 17.20
C LEU A 69 3.98 -7.14 17.24
N TYR A 70 3.25 -6.10 17.60
CA TYR A 70 3.69 -4.70 17.65
C TYR A 70 3.19 -4.05 18.94
N PRO A 71 3.97 -4.09 20.04
CA PRO A 71 3.58 -3.55 21.35
C PRO A 71 3.03 -2.11 21.31
N SER A 72 3.50 -1.28 20.38
CA SER A 72 3.01 0.08 20.14
C SER A 72 1.51 0.19 19.87
N PHE A 73 0.84 -0.87 19.38
CA PHE A 73 -0.62 -0.89 19.20
C PHE A 73 -1.41 -0.80 20.51
N ALA A 74 -0.81 -1.13 21.65
CA ALA A 74 -1.43 -0.94 22.96
C ALA A 74 -1.65 0.55 23.29
N GLU A 75 -0.82 1.45 22.76
CA GLU A 75 -0.93 2.91 22.93
C GLU A 75 -2.07 3.52 22.09
N GLY A 76 -2.65 2.75 21.16
CA GLY A 76 -3.73 3.19 20.28
C GLY A 76 -3.34 4.35 19.36
N ALA A 77 -4.31 5.21 19.05
CA ALA A 77 -4.12 6.35 18.15
C ALA A 77 -3.62 7.63 18.85
N THR A 78 -3.42 7.61 20.18
CA THR A 78 -2.99 8.80 20.93
C THR A 78 -1.64 9.35 20.46
N PRO A 79 -0.59 8.52 20.20
CA PRO A 79 0.67 9.02 19.68
C PRO A 79 0.56 9.73 18.32
N PHE A 80 -0.41 9.33 17.49
CA PHE A 80 -0.68 9.97 16.19
C PHE A 80 -1.15 11.42 16.36
N PHE A 81 -2.20 11.64 17.17
CA PHE A 81 -2.78 12.98 17.37
C PHE A 81 -1.91 13.90 18.21
N THR A 82 -0.97 13.35 18.99
CA THR A 82 0.01 14.13 19.77
C THR A 82 1.32 14.38 19.03
N LEU A 83 1.42 13.93 17.77
CA LEU A 83 2.63 14.02 16.94
C LEU A 83 3.85 13.29 17.51
N ASN A 84 3.65 12.36 18.44
CA ASN A 84 4.71 11.51 18.97
C ASN A 84 4.90 10.26 18.09
N TRP A 85 5.22 10.46 16.82
CA TRP A 85 5.28 9.39 15.82
C TRP A 85 6.44 8.41 16.02
N SER A 86 7.40 8.74 16.89
CA SER A 86 8.49 7.84 17.28
C SER A 86 8.01 6.51 17.88
N LYS A 87 6.75 6.45 18.32
CA LYS A 87 6.10 5.25 18.85
C LYS A 87 5.77 4.19 17.80
N TYR A 88 5.76 4.54 16.51
CA TYR A 88 5.33 3.64 15.43
C TYR A 88 6.49 2.96 14.70
N THR A 89 7.72 3.03 15.22
CA THR A 89 8.93 2.51 14.56
C THR A 89 8.95 0.99 14.39
N GLU A 90 8.08 0.25 15.07
CA GLU A 90 8.00 -1.21 14.98
C GLU A 90 7.39 -1.68 13.65
N PHE A 91 6.42 -0.92 13.11
CA PHE A 91 5.72 -1.26 11.86
C PHE A 91 5.89 -0.20 10.75
N LEU A 92 6.36 1.00 11.09
CA LEU A 92 6.83 2.02 10.14
C LEU A 92 8.35 2.11 10.23
N THR A 93 9.04 1.19 9.56
CA THR A 93 10.49 1.09 9.64
C THR A 93 11.18 1.88 8.53
N PHE A 94 12.51 1.98 8.61
CA PHE A 94 13.38 2.46 7.55
C PHE A 94 14.68 1.65 7.57
N ARG A 95 14.55 0.33 7.39
CA ARG A 95 15.71 -0.59 7.48
C ARG A 95 16.61 -0.46 6.26
N GLY A 96 15.99 -0.41 5.08
CA GLY A 96 16.70 -0.37 3.81
C GLY A 96 17.32 -1.72 3.44
N GLY A 97 16.94 -2.25 2.27
CA GLY A 97 17.43 -3.53 1.78
C GLY A 97 16.36 -4.63 1.80
N LEU A 98 16.81 -5.87 1.78
CA LEU A 98 15.96 -7.06 1.63
C LEU A 98 15.84 -7.82 2.95
N ASP A 99 14.67 -8.41 3.16
CA ASP A 99 14.44 -9.38 4.23
C ASP A 99 15.23 -10.66 3.92
N PRO A 100 16.15 -11.09 4.80
CA PRO A 100 16.99 -12.27 4.57
C PRO A 100 16.19 -13.58 4.46
N VAL A 101 14.95 -13.64 4.95
CA VAL A 101 14.10 -14.84 4.86
C VAL A 101 13.43 -14.95 3.50
N THR A 102 12.89 -13.83 3.01
CA THR A 102 12.05 -13.82 1.81
C THR A 102 12.79 -13.34 0.56
N GLY A 103 13.91 -12.65 0.71
CA GLY A 103 14.62 -11.99 -0.39
C GLY A 103 13.87 -10.79 -0.99
N GLY A 104 12.71 -10.40 -0.44
CA GLY A 104 11.94 -9.23 -0.86
C GLY A 104 12.20 -8.00 0.03
N LEU A 105 11.68 -6.84 -0.36
CA LEU A 105 11.70 -5.64 0.47
C LEU A 105 10.90 -5.85 1.78
N TRP A 106 11.33 -5.20 2.86
CA TRP A 106 10.62 -5.21 4.14
C TRP A 106 9.21 -4.62 3.98
N LEU A 107 8.17 -5.38 4.33
CA LEU A 107 6.77 -4.92 4.27
C LEU A 107 6.52 -3.67 5.14
N THR A 108 7.22 -3.56 6.27
CA THR A 108 7.18 -2.39 7.16
C THR A 108 7.82 -1.14 6.53
N ASP A 109 8.87 -1.31 5.72
CA ASP A 109 9.45 -0.20 4.93
C ASP A 109 8.51 0.18 3.78
N ILE A 110 7.87 -0.80 3.12
CA ILE A 110 6.86 -0.55 2.07
C ILE A 110 5.66 0.21 2.65
N ALA A 111 5.17 -0.17 3.83
CA ALA A 111 4.06 0.52 4.50
C ALA A 111 4.40 1.99 4.79
N HIS A 112 5.60 2.23 5.32
CA HIS A 112 6.10 3.60 5.57
C HIS A 112 6.25 4.40 4.26
N HIS A 113 6.77 3.77 3.20
CA HIS A 113 6.86 4.37 1.88
C HIS A 113 5.49 4.80 1.33
N HIS A 114 4.47 3.93 1.41
CA HIS A 114 3.12 4.25 0.97
C HIS A 114 2.48 5.36 1.80
N LEU A 115 2.70 5.38 3.12
CA LEU A 115 2.23 6.47 3.98
C LEU A 115 2.83 7.82 3.55
N ALA A 116 4.15 7.85 3.31
CA ALA A 116 4.83 9.06 2.83
C ALA A 116 4.30 9.52 1.47
N ILE A 117 4.11 8.58 0.53
CA ILE A 117 3.51 8.84 -0.78
C ILE A 117 2.09 9.39 -0.65
N ALA A 118 1.25 8.80 0.21
CA ALA A 118 -0.12 9.23 0.41
C ALA A 118 -0.17 10.69 0.92
N ILE A 119 0.67 11.04 1.90
CA ILE A 119 0.76 12.41 2.41
C ILE A 119 1.24 13.37 1.31
N LEU A 120 2.26 12.98 0.54
CA LEU A 120 2.79 13.80 -0.56
C LEU A 120 1.70 14.07 -1.61
N PHE A 121 0.99 13.03 -2.07
CA PHE A 121 -0.08 13.19 -3.06
C PHE A 121 -1.29 13.95 -2.50
N LEU A 122 -1.63 13.77 -1.22
CA LEU A 122 -2.67 14.56 -0.58
C LEU A 122 -2.32 16.05 -0.59
N ILE A 123 -1.11 16.42 -0.19
CA ILE A 123 -0.65 17.82 -0.23
C ILE A 123 -0.62 18.34 -1.67
N ALA A 124 -0.06 17.57 -2.61
CA ALA A 124 0.00 17.94 -4.02
C ALA A 124 -1.39 18.15 -4.64
N GLY A 125 -2.38 17.35 -4.23
CA GLY A 125 -3.78 17.47 -4.67
C GLY A 125 -4.46 18.79 -4.30
N HIS A 126 -3.91 19.55 -3.35
CA HIS A 126 -4.44 20.86 -2.91
C HIS A 126 -3.73 22.07 -3.55
N MET A 127 -2.82 21.86 -4.51
CA MET A 127 -2.07 22.94 -5.14
C MET A 127 -2.93 23.82 -6.07
N TYR A 128 -3.93 23.23 -6.73
CA TYR A 128 -4.66 23.88 -7.82
C TYR A 128 -5.94 24.57 -7.35
N ARG A 129 -6.21 25.74 -7.92
CA ARG A 129 -7.37 26.56 -7.58
C ARG A 129 -8.67 25.87 -7.99
N THR A 130 -9.63 25.87 -7.08
CA THR A 130 -11.00 25.36 -7.30
C THR A 130 -12.02 26.45 -6.93
N ASN A 131 -13.28 26.08 -6.71
CA ASN A 131 -14.38 26.99 -6.41
C ASN A 131 -14.18 27.84 -5.13
N TRP A 132 -13.28 27.42 -4.23
CA TRP A 132 -12.98 28.14 -2.99
C TRP A 132 -11.90 29.23 -3.14
N GLY A 133 -11.43 29.52 -4.36
CA GLY A 133 -10.55 30.65 -4.67
C GLY A 133 -9.07 30.50 -4.24
N ILE A 134 -8.77 29.58 -3.32
CA ILE A 134 -7.40 29.26 -2.87
C ILE A 134 -6.74 28.29 -3.88
N GLY A 135 -5.45 28.52 -4.16
CA GLY A 135 -4.63 27.69 -5.05
C GLY A 135 -4.20 28.41 -6.34
N HIS A 136 -3.49 27.69 -7.21
CA HIS A 136 -2.96 28.22 -8.46
C HIS A 136 -3.82 27.84 -9.68
N GLY A 137 -3.99 28.76 -10.63
CA GLY A 137 -4.52 28.43 -11.95
C GLY A 137 -3.41 27.84 -12.83
N LEU A 138 -3.65 26.68 -13.46
CA LEU A 138 -2.64 26.08 -14.36
C LEU A 138 -2.28 27.03 -15.52
N LYS A 139 -3.27 27.72 -16.09
CA LYS A 139 -3.04 28.72 -17.13
C LYS A 139 -2.15 29.86 -16.64
N ASP A 140 -2.44 30.39 -15.45
CA ASP A 140 -1.65 31.47 -14.83
C ASP A 140 -0.19 31.03 -14.63
N ILE A 141 0.03 29.80 -14.12
CA ILE A 141 1.36 29.23 -13.97
C ILE A 141 2.07 29.17 -15.33
N LEU A 142 1.44 28.58 -16.33
CA LEU A 142 2.06 28.40 -17.65
C LEU A 142 2.43 29.76 -18.27
N GLU A 143 1.50 30.72 -18.32
CA GLU A 143 1.73 32.02 -18.95
C GLU A 143 2.72 32.90 -18.19
N ALA A 144 2.92 32.68 -16.89
CA ALA A 144 3.95 33.36 -16.11
C ALA A 144 5.37 32.89 -16.49
N HIS A 145 5.54 31.68 -17.02
CA HIS A 145 6.85 31.14 -17.38
C HIS A 145 7.25 31.55 -18.80
N LYS A 146 7.93 32.70 -18.90
CA LYS A 146 8.49 33.27 -20.13
C LYS A 146 9.93 33.71 -19.90
N GLY A 147 10.78 33.55 -20.90
CA GLY A 147 12.20 33.89 -20.79
C GLY A 147 12.70 34.70 -22.00
N PRO A 148 13.89 35.32 -21.89
CA PRO A 148 14.45 36.18 -22.94
C PRO A 148 14.70 35.45 -24.26
N PHE A 149 14.84 34.12 -24.24
CA PHE A 149 15.10 33.29 -25.42
C PHE A 149 13.86 32.52 -25.93
N THR A 150 12.77 32.47 -25.17
CA THR A 150 11.61 31.60 -25.46
C THR A 150 10.38 32.37 -25.95
N GLY A 151 10.53 33.67 -26.24
CA GLY A 151 9.45 34.50 -26.78
C GLY A 151 8.22 34.54 -25.87
N GLN A 152 7.11 33.98 -26.33
CA GLN A 152 5.86 33.91 -25.56
C GLN A 152 5.81 32.75 -24.54
N GLY A 153 6.89 31.96 -24.41
CA GLY A 153 6.98 30.86 -23.45
C GLY A 153 5.87 29.82 -23.66
N HIS A 154 5.15 29.47 -22.59
CA HIS A 154 4.11 28.43 -22.61
C HIS A 154 2.71 28.92 -23.01
N LYS A 155 2.58 30.12 -23.58
CA LYS A 155 1.27 30.66 -23.99
C LYS A 155 0.60 29.73 -25.02
N GLY A 156 -0.68 29.39 -24.81
CA GLY A 156 -1.44 28.49 -25.68
C GLY A 156 -1.36 27.00 -25.33
N LEU A 157 -0.41 26.57 -24.47
CA LEU A 157 -0.30 25.17 -24.06
C LEU A 157 -1.51 24.71 -23.25
N TYR A 158 -2.07 25.59 -22.41
CA TYR A 158 -3.27 25.28 -21.65
C TYR A 158 -4.44 24.95 -22.59
N GLU A 159 -4.65 25.76 -23.63
CA GLU A 159 -5.70 25.56 -24.62
C GLU A 159 -5.48 24.27 -25.42
N ILE A 160 -4.23 23.98 -25.84
CA ILE A 160 -3.91 22.75 -26.57
C ILE A 160 -4.23 21.51 -25.72
N LEU A 161 -3.78 21.49 -24.46
CA LEU A 161 -3.96 20.35 -23.57
C LEU A 161 -5.40 20.19 -23.08
N THR A 162 -6.21 21.25 -23.07
CA THR A 162 -7.63 21.17 -22.65
C THR A 162 -8.58 20.87 -23.80
N THR A 163 -8.17 21.07 -25.06
CA THR A 163 -9.03 20.87 -26.24
C THR A 163 -8.67 19.65 -27.07
N SER A 164 -7.41 19.20 -27.05
CA SER A 164 -6.94 18.08 -27.88
C SER A 164 -6.69 16.81 -27.06
N TRP A 165 -7.55 15.80 -27.27
CA TRP A 165 -7.34 14.46 -26.72
C TRP A 165 -6.06 13.80 -27.21
N HIS A 166 -5.67 14.03 -28.46
CA HIS A 166 -4.43 13.49 -29.01
C HIS A 166 -3.20 14.08 -28.32
N ALA A 167 -3.23 15.37 -27.96
CA ALA A 167 -2.15 16.01 -27.21
C ALA A 167 -2.00 15.40 -25.81
N GLN A 168 -3.12 15.20 -25.08
CA GLN A 168 -3.08 14.52 -23.78
C GLN A 168 -2.60 13.07 -23.89
N LEU A 169 -3.14 12.32 -24.86
CA LEU A 169 -2.77 10.93 -25.07
C LEU A 169 -1.28 10.78 -25.38
N SER A 170 -0.74 11.63 -26.25
CA SER A 170 0.68 11.62 -26.59
C SER A 170 1.58 11.82 -25.37
N LEU A 171 1.28 12.81 -24.53
CA LEU A 171 2.03 13.07 -23.30
C LEU A 171 1.90 11.93 -22.30
N ASN A 172 0.67 11.43 -22.09
CA ASN A 172 0.39 10.35 -21.15
C ASN A 172 1.10 9.06 -21.55
N LEU A 173 1.11 8.70 -22.83
CA LEU A 173 1.82 7.52 -23.32
C LEU A 173 3.34 7.67 -23.22
N ALA A 174 3.88 8.87 -23.51
CA ALA A 174 5.30 9.12 -23.35
C ALA A 174 5.73 8.96 -21.88
N MET A 175 4.97 9.50 -20.94
CA MET A 175 5.26 9.41 -19.51
C MET A 175 5.02 7.99 -18.97
N LEU A 176 3.93 7.34 -19.35
CA LEU A 176 3.62 5.98 -18.91
C LEU A 176 4.63 4.98 -19.45
N GLY A 177 5.00 5.06 -20.73
CA GLY A 177 6.04 4.21 -21.31
C GLY A 177 7.41 4.41 -20.67
N SER A 178 7.75 5.65 -20.30
CA SER A 178 8.97 5.92 -19.54
C SER A 178 8.89 5.34 -18.12
N LEU A 179 7.74 5.49 -17.45
CA LEU A 179 7.50 4.97 -16.11
C LEU A 179 7.58 3.43 -16.08
N THR A 180 7.01 2.73 -17.05
CA THR A 180 7.06 1.26 -17.09
C THR A 180 8.48 0.74 -17.24
N ILE A 181 9.35 1.46 -17.97
CA ILE A 181 10.79 1.15 -18.03
C ILE A 181 11.47 1.34 -16.67
N VAL A 182 11.18 2.44 -15.99
CA VAL A 182 11.71 2.70 -14.64
C VAL A 182 11.25 1.64 -13.65
N VAL A 183 9.96 1.26 -13.70
CA VAL A 183 9.40 0.18 -12.90
C VAL A 183 10.15 -1.14 -13.15
N ALA A 184 10.45 -1.48 -14.41
CA ALA A 184 11.22 -2.67 -14.73
C ALA A 184 12.62 -2.66 -14.07
N HIS A 185 13.33 -1.54 -14.13
CA HIS A 185 14.65 -1.40 -13.50
C HIS A 185 14.56 -1.49 -11.97
N HIS A 186 13.57 -0.85 -11.37
CA HIS A 186 13.36 -0.88 -9.93
C HIS A 186 12.98 -2.28 -9.45
N MET A 187 12.03 -2.96 -10.09
CA MET A 187 11.56 -4.27 -9.64
C MET A 187 12.64 -5.36 -9.76
N TYR A 188 13.50 -5.29 -10.78
CA TYR A 188 14.62 -6.22 -10.93
C TYR A 188 15.71 -6.02 -9.85
N SER A 189 16.03 -4.77 -9.52
CA SER A 189 17.11 -4.46 -8.56
C SER A 189 16.65 -4.40 -7.10
N MET A 190 15.35 -4.18 -6.87
CA MET A 190 14.72 -4.05 -5.55
C MET A 190 13.41 -4.87 -5.54
N PRO A 191 13.49 -6.20 -5.43
CA PRO A 191 12.32 -7.09 -5.52
C PRO A 191 11.32 -6.79 -4.38
N PRO A 192 10.11 -6.28 -4.69
CA PRO A 192 9.18 -5.82 -3.66
C PRO A 192 8.34 -6.95 -3.05
N TYR A 193 8.36 -8.14 -3.67
CA TYR A 193 7.53 -9.27 -3.25
C TYR A 193 8.38 -10.37 -2.59
N PRO A 194 7.84 -11.04 -1.54
CA PRO A 194 8.47 -12.20 -0.95
C PRO A 194 8.75 -13.30 -1.99
N TYR A 195 9.95 -13.88 -1.94
CA TYR A 195 10.44 -14.99 -2.78
C TYR A 195 10.55 -14.72 -4.28
N LEU A 196 10.28 -13.49 -4.73
CA LEU A 196 10.46 -13.11 -6.14
C LEU A 196 11.94 -13.09 -6.54
N ALA A 197 12.84 -12.73 -5.63
CA ALA A 197 14.28 -12.64 -5.93
C ALA A 197 14.92 -13.97 -6.36
N THR A 198 14.28 -15.09 -6.01
CA THR A 198 14.72 -16.46 -6.33
C THR A 198 13.90 -17.10 -7.45
N ASP A 199 12.82 -16.45 -7.90
CA ASP A 199 11.99 -16.89 -9.01
C ASP A 199 12.47 -16.23 -10.30
N TYR A 200 13.33 -16.93 -11.05
CA TYR A 200 13.98 -16.42 -12.26
C TYR A 200 13.09 -16.49 -13.52
N GLY A 201 11.83 -16.93 -13.38
CA GLY A 201 10.89 -17.17 -14.47
C GLY A 201 10.21 -15.94 -15.07
#